data_AF-A0A946TT62-F1
#
_entry.id   AF-A0A946TT62-F1
#
_cell.length_a   1.000
_cell.length_b   1.000
_cell.length_c   1.000
_cell.angle_alpha   90.00
_cell.angle_beta   90.00
_cell.angle_gamma   90.00
#
_symmetry.space_group_name_H-M   'P 1'
#
loop_
_entity.id
_entity.type
_entity.pdbx_description
1 polymer ?
#
loop_
_entity_poly.entity_id
_entity_poly.type
_entity_poly.pdbx_seq_one_letter_code
_entity_poly.pdbx_strand_id
1 'polypeptide(L)' 'GAIFLRLNALDGTSCIYSQTRDMSGEIAWSQAGGGESMDDLTAHDYLEKQQKYDPDLWILEIEDPDEKYQFDGEILK' A
#
# COMPACT_ATOMS: atom_id res chain seq x y z
N GLY A 1 -6.62 4.64 -13.36
CA GLY A 1 -6.77 4.01 -12.06
C GLY A 1 -5.67 4.32 -11.11
N ALA A 2 -6.05 4.28 -9.83
CA ALA A 2 -5.14 4.35 -8.70
C ALA A 2 -4.25 3.09 -8.63
N ILE A 3 -3.14 3.20 -7.91
CA ILE A 3 -2.27 2.08 -7.56
C ILE A 3 -2.25 1.94 -6.06
N PHE A 4 -2.53 0.74 -5.58
CA PHE A 4 -2.27 0.33 -4.22
C PHE A 4 -1.16 -0.73 -4.21
N LEU A 5 -0.26 -0.62 -3.23
CA LEU A 5 0.76 -1.60 -2.94
C LEU A 5 0.47 -2.24 -1.59
N ARG A 6 0.36 -3.57 -1.56
CA ARG A 6 0.46 -4.37 -0.35
C ARG A 6 1.90 -4.84 -0.18
N LEU A 7 2.55 -4.42 0.90
CA LEU A 7 3.84 -4.93 1.32
C LEU A 7 3.60 -5.96 2.42
N ASN A 8 3.76 -7.23 2.10
CA ASN A 8 3.46 -8.37 2.97
C ASN A 8 4.76 -8.89 3.60
N ALA A 9 4.85 -8.87 4.93
CA ALA A 9 6.05 -9.29 5.67
C ALA A 9 6.15 -10.83 5.81
N LEU A 10 5.16 -11.58 5.34
CA LEU A 10 5.03 -13.05 5.50
C LEU A 10 5.04 -13.53 6.97
N ASP A 11 4.74 -12.64 7.91
CA ASP A 11 4.58 -12.93 9.34
C ASP A 11 3.12 -12.83 9.82
N GLY A 12 2.19 -12.68 8.87
CA GLY A 12 0.75 -12.46 9.10
C GLY A 12 0.35 -10.98 9.13
N THR A 13 1.30 -10.07 8.90
CA THR A 13 1.05 -8.63 8.81
C THR A 13 1.41 -8.06 7.43
N SER A 14 0.72 -6.98 7.08
CA SER A 14 0.90 -6.25 5.84
C SER A 14 0.78 -4.74 6.06
N CYS A 15 1.56 -3.98 5.31
CA CYS A 15 1.37 -2.54 5.15
C CYS A 15 0.73 -2.27 3.79
N ILE A 16 -0.25 -1.36 3.75
CA ILE A 16 -0.91 -0.94 2.51
C ILE A 16 -0.51 0.49 2.19
N TYR A 17 -0.13 0.75 0.96
CA TYR A 17 0.23 2.07 0.45
C TYR A 17 -0.62 2.42 -0.76
N SER A 18 -0.97 3.70 -0.91
CA SER A 18 -1.54 4.25 -2.14
C SER A 18 -0.56 5.22 -2.78
N GLN A 19 -0.44 5.16 -4.11
CA GLN A 19 0.38 6.12 -4.85
C GLN A 19 -0.33 7.49 -4.87
N THR A 20 0.45 8.54 -4.63
CA THR A 20 0.03 9.94 -4.68
C THR A 20 1.13 10.80 -5.30
N ARG A 21 0.95 12.13 -5.28
CA ARG A 21 1.99 13.10 -5.62
C ARG A 21 2.26 14.04 -4.46
N ASP A 22 3.52 14.42 -4.31
CA ASP A 22 3.93 15.42 -3.32
C ASP A 22 3.59 16.85 -3.78
N MET A 23 4.04 17.86 -3.01
CA MET A 23 3.84 19.28 -3.35
C MET A 23 4.62 19.73 -4.60
N SER A 24 5.65 18.98 -5.01
CA SER A 24 6.44 19.25 -6.22
C SER A 24 5.89 18.54 -7.46
N GLY A 25 4.93 17.62 -7.28
CA GLY A 25 4.33 16.81 -8.32
C GLY A 25 5.04 15.49 -8.58
N GLU A 26 6.05 15.13 -7.79
CA GLU A 26 6.77 13.87 -7.88
C GLU A 26 5.98 12.72 -7.25
N ILE A 27 6.33 11.47 -7.59
CA ILE A 27 5.69 10.28 -7.02
C ILE A 27 5.95 10.23 -5.51
N ALA A 28 4.89 9.99 -4.76
CA ALA A 28 4.96 9.72 -3.33
C ALA A 28 3.97 8.60 -2.97
N TRP A 29 4.12 8.07 -1.76
CA TRP A 29 3.33 6.96 -1.25
C TRP A 29 2.72 7.32 0.10
N SER A 30 1.43 7.08 0.27
CA SER A 30 0.73 7.29 1.54
C SER A 30 0.40 5.94 2.17
N GLN A 31 0.81 5.73 3.41
CA GLN A 31 0.45 4.50 4.13
C GLN A 31 -1.00 4.59 4.64
N ALA A 32 -1.77 3.52 4.42
CA ALA A 32 -3.12 3.39 4.96
C ALA A 32 -3.09 3.00 6.44
N GLY A 33 -4.28 2.93 7.07
CA GLY A 33 -4.39 2.40 8.44
C GLY A 33 -3.73 3.25 9.53
N GLY A 34 -3.44 4.53 9.27
CA GLY A 34 -2.80 5.42 10.24
C GLY A 34 -1.28 5.25 10.35
N GLY A 35 -0.63 4.65 9.34
CA GLY A 35 0.82 4.47 9.33
C GLY A 35 1.30 3.22 10.07
N GLU A 36 0.39 2.30 10.42
CA GLU A 36 0.72 1.04 11.09
C GLU A 36 0.50 -0.16 10.16
N SER A 37 1.21 -1.25 10.45
CA SER A 37 0.95 -2.57 9.87
C SER A 37 -0.40 -3.08 10.36
N MET A 38 -1.15 -3.75 9.48
CA MET A 38 -2.39 -4.43 9.84
C MET A 38 -2.25 -5.93 9.61
N ASP A 39 -3.08 -6.74 10.28
CA ASP A 39 -3.14 -8.16 9.98
C ASP A 39 -3.63 -8.40 8.54
N ASP A 40 -3.23 -9.53 7.95
CA ASP A 40 -3.50 -9.85 6.56
C ASP A 40 -4.99 -9.87 6.19
N LEU A 41 -5.87 -10.26 7.12
CA LEU A 41 -7.31 -10.28 6.87
C LEU A 41 -7.85 -8.85 6.78
N THR A 42 -7.45 -7.98 7.71
CA THR A 42 -7.78 -6.55 7.67
C THR A 42 -7.23 -5.89 6.40
N ALA A 43 -6.00 -6.22 5.97
CA ALA A 43 -5.41 -5.72 4.72
C ALA A 43 -6.22 -6.14 3.49
N HIS A 44 -6.60 -7.42 3.42
CA HIS A 44 -7.42 -7.95 2.34
C HIS A 44 -8.79 -7.27 2.27
N ASP A 45 -9.50 -7.19 3.40
CA ASP A 45 -10.81 -6.53 3.50
C ASP A 45 -10.74 -5.05 3.12
N TYR A 46 -9.65 -4.38 3.48
CA TYR A 46 -9.42 -2.99 3.12
C TYR A 46 -9.29 -2.83 1.60
N LEU A 47 -8.47 -3.66 0.95
CA LEU A 47 -8.24 -3.63 -0.49
C LEU A 47 -9.49 -4.02 -1.30
N GLU A 48 -10.25 -5.03 -0.85
CA GLU A 48 -11.53 -5.38 -1.48
C GLU A 48 -12.51 -4.21 -1.48
N LYS A 49 -12.57 -3.45 -0.38
CA LYS A 49 -13.41 -2.24 -0.31
C LYS A 49 -12.95 -1.21 -1.33
N GLN A 50 -11.64 -0.97 -1.46
CA GLN A 50 -11.11 -0.03 -2.46
C GLN A 50 -11.47 -0.45 -3.88
N GLN A 51 -11.32 -1.73 -4.24
CA GLN A 51 -11.67 -2.24 -5.56
C GLN A 51 -13.18 -2.10 -5.88
N LYS A 52 -14.05 -2.22 -4.87
CA LYS A 52 -15.50 -1.98 -5.04
C LYS A 52 -15.82 -0.51 -5.28
N TYR A 53 -15.06 0.42 -4.68
CA TYR A 53 -15.21 1.85 -4.92
C TYR A 53 -14.64 2.28 -6.27
N ASP A 54 -13.47 1.75 -6.64
CA ASP A 54 -12.79 2.05 -7.89
C ASP A 54 -12.43 0.76 -8.65
N PRO A 55 -13.27 0.34 -9.61
CA PRO A 55 -13.03 -0.87 -10.39
C PRO A 55 -11.79 -0.81 -11.30
N ASP A 56 -11.22 0.37 -11.54
CA ASP A 56 -10.02 0.55 -12.39
C ASP A 56 -8.69 0.54 -11.59
N LEU A 57 -8.79 0.29 -10.29
CA LEU A 57 -7.68 0.14 -9.35
C LEU A 57 -6.75 -1.03 -9.71
N TRP A 58 -5.45 -0.78 -9.61
CA TRP A 58 -4.42 -1.82 -9.58
C TRP A 58 -3.94 -2.07 -8.16
N ILE A 59 -3.87 -3.34 -7.78
CA ILE A 59 -3.28 -3.78 -6.52
C ILE A 59 -2.04 -4.59 -6.87
N LEU A 60 -0.87 -4.14 -6.42
CA LEU A 60 0.36 -4.90 -6.45
C LEU A 60 0.61 -5.47 -5.06
N GLU A 61 1.01 -6.72 -4.98
CA GLU A 61 1.48 -7.33 -3.73
C GLU A 61 2.96 -7.67 -3.88
N ILE A 62 3.75 -7.28 -2.88
CA ILE A 62 5.17 -7.61 -2.74
C ILE A 62 5.33 -8.35 -1.42
N GLU A 63 5.77 -9.60 -1.52
CA GLU A 63 6.20 -10.38 -0.36
C GLU A 63 7.66 -10.04 -0.04
N ASP A 64 7.90 -9.48 1.14
CA ASP A 64 9.20 -8.95 1.54
C ASP A 64 9.53 -9.25 3.01
N PRO A 65 9.76 -10.53 3.36
CA PRO A 65 10.07 -10.95 4.73
C PRO A 65 11.40 -10.40 5.27
N ASP A 66 12.27 -9.86 4.40
CA ASP A 66 13.58 -9.33 4.77
C ASP A 66 13.64 -7.79 4.69
N GLU A 67 12.51 -7.10 4.48
CA GLU A 67 12.42 -5.63 4.38
C GLU A 67 13.39 -5.00 3.35
N LYS A 68 13.52 -5.62 2.17
CA LYS A 68 14.44 -5.20 1.10
C LYS A 68 13.82 -4.25 0.08
N TYR A 69 12.50 -4.19 -0.02
CA TYR A 69 11.82 -3.35 -0.98
C TYR A 69 12.07 -1.87 -0.70
N GLN A 70 12.31 -1.11 -1.76
CA GLN A 70 12.51 0.33 -1.69
C GLN A 70 11.50 1.01 -2.58
N PHE A 71 10.80 1.99 -2.02
CA PHE A 71 9.91 2.86 -2.77
C PHE A 71 10.71 3.75 -3.71
N ASP A 72 10.14 4.00 -4.88
CA ASP A 72 10.65 4.92 -5.90
C ASP A 72 10.29 6.39 -5.65
N GLY A 73 9.50 6.64 -4.61
CA GLY A 73 9.06 7.95 -4.16
C GLY A 73 9.08 8.06 -2.64
N GLU A 74 8.90 9.27 -2.12
CA GLU A 74 8.86 9.46 -0.67
C GLU A 74 7.62 8.82 -0.05
N ILE A 75 7.75 8.38 1.21
CA ILE A 75 6.60 7.97 2.01
C ILE A 75 6.12 9.20 2.78
N LEU A 76 4.90 9.65 2.52
CA LEU A 76 4.27 10.74 3.24
C LEU A 76 3.90 10.27 4.66
N LYS A 77 4.20 11.12 5.65
CA LYS A 77 3.84 10.90 7.06
C LYS A 77 2.47 11.44 7.39
#